data_AF-A0A8J9SGU3-F1
#
_entry.id   AF-A0A8J9SGU3-F1
#
_cell.length_a   1.000
_cell.length_b   1.000
_cell.length_c   1.000
_cell.angle_alpha   90.00
_cell.angle_beta   90.00
_cell.angle_gamma   90.00
#
_symmetry.space_group_name_H-M   'P 1'
#
loop_
_entity.id
_entity.type
_entity.pdbx_description
1 polymer ?
#
loop_
_entity_poly.entity_id
_entity_poly.type
_entity_poly.pdbx_seq_one_letter_code
_entity_poly.pdbx_strand_id
1 'polypeptide(L)'
;MTVQTNEQLQDELDALNAQITKQGSAVRELKKAGDADAVAEAVAKLQALKINAAEMGKSLVSDEPEFNRKAFDELVLRKMFVVPSFEIHGGVKGLFDLGPPACSLK
;
A
#
# COMPACT_ATOMS: atom_id res chain seq x y z
N MET A 1 13.44 5.91 -24.12
CA MET A 1 12.52 5.39 -23.08
C MET A 1 12.45 6.42 -21.99
N THR A 2 11.38 7.19 -21.93
CA THR A 2 11.18 8.24 -20.93
C THR A 2 10.68 7.55 -19.66
N VAL A 3 11.46 7.57 -18.59
CA VAL A 3 11.03 7.06 -17.28
C VAL A 3 10.05 8.10 -16.73
N GLN A 4 8.75 7.76 -16.64
CA GLN A 4 7.77 8.60 -15.94
C GLN A 4 8.18 8.68 -14.46
N THR A 5 8.15 9.89 -13.92
CA THR A 5 8.44 10.13 -12.50
C THR A 5 7.23 9.75 -11.64
N ASN A 6 7.44 9.38 -10.37
CA ASN A 6 6.35 9.02 -9.44
C ASN A 6 5.29 10.13 -9.32
N GLU A 7 5.72 11.40 -9.40
CA GLU A 7 4.83 12.57 -9.34
C GLU A 7 3.91 12.64 -10.57
N GLN A 8 4.45 12.39 -11.77
CA GLN A 8 3.66 12.33 -13.01
C GLN A 8 2.64 11.18 -12.99
N LEU A 9 3.01 10.02 -12.44
CA LEU A 9 2.10 8.88 -12.30
C LEU A 9 0.99 9.17 -11.29
N GLN A 10 1.27 9.90 -10.20
CA GLN A 10 0.27 10.32 -9.22
C GLN A 10 -0.72 11.32 -9.82
N ASP A 11 -0.25 12.31 -10.58
CA ASP A 11 -1.11 13.26 -11.28
C ASP A 11 -2.03 12.57 -12.30
N GLU A 12 -1.51 11.57 -13.04
CA GLU A 12 -2.30 10.75 -13.97
C GLU A 12 -3.36 9.91 -13.25
N LEU A 13 -3.03 9.34 -12.09
CA LEU A 13 -3.96 8.59 -11.24
C LEU A 13 -5.10 9.49 -10.72
N ASP A 14 -4.75 10.70 -10.25
CA ASP A 14 -5.73 11.66 -9.74
C ASP A 14 -6.66 12.17 -10.84
N ALA A 15 -6.13 12.42 -12.04
CA ALA A 15 -6.93 12.74 -13.21
C ALA A 15 -7.91 11.61 -13.55
N LEU A 16 -7.48 10.35 -13.45
CA LEU A 16 -8.33 9.19 -13.71
C LEU A 16 -9.40 9.00 -12.63
N ASN A 17 -9.07 9.25 -11.35
CA ASN A 17 -10.02 9.26 -10.24
C ASN A 17 -11.09 10.36 -10.38
N ALA A 18 -10.72 11.53 -10.89
CA ALA A 18 -11.67 12.58 -11.21
C ALA A 18 -12.65 12.15 -12.33
N GLN A 19 -12.17 11.43 -13.35
CA GLN A 19 -13.03 10.86 -14.40
C GLN A 19 -13.98 9.78 -13.86
N ILE A 20 -13.51 8.92 -12.95
CA ILE A 20 -14.35 7.91 -12.29
C ILE A 20 -15.48 8.58 -11.49
N THR A 21 -15.17 9.66 -10.78
CA THR A 21 -16.17 10.43 -10.01
C THR A 21 -17.21 11.05 -10.94
N LYS A 22 -16.77 11.68 -12.03
CA LYS A 22 -17.65 12.28 -13.05
C LYS A 22 -18.56 11.23 -13.70
N GLN A 23 -17.99 10.11 -14.15
CA GLN A 23 -18.76 9.01 -14.75
C GLN A 23 -19.72 8.37 -13.74
N GLY A 24 -19.32 8.26 -12.46
CA GLY A 24 -20.18 7.79 -11.38
C GLY A 24 -21.40 8.68 -11.15
N SER A 25 -21.24 10.01 -11.24
CA SER A 25 -22.37 10.95 -11.16
C SER A 25 -23.33 10.80 -12.35
N ALA A 26 -22.81 10.67 -13.57
CA ALA A 26 -23.61 10.45 -14.78
C ALA A 26 -24.41 9.13 -14.71
N VAL A 27 -23.81 8.04 -14.22
CA VAL A 27 -24.52 6.77 -14.01
C VAL A 27 -25.67 6.92 -12.99
N ARG A 28 -25.49 7.73 -11.93
CA ARG A 28 -26.57 7.98 -10.95
C ARG A 28 -27.71 8.79 -11.55
N GLU A 29 -27.41 9.76 -12.42
CA GLU A 29 -28.43 10.53 -13.15
C GLU A 29 -29.19 9.66 -14.15
N LEU A 30 -28.48 8.84 -14.94
CA LEU A 30 -29.10 7.90 -15.89
C LEU A 30 -29.99 6.87 -15.20
N LYS A 31 -29.58 6.38 -14.00
CA LYS A 31 -30.42 5.50 -13.17
C LYS A 31 -31.69 6.18 -12.66
N LYS A 32 -31.68 7.50 -12.44
CA LYS A 32 -32.88 8.28 -12.07
C LYS A 32 -33.80 8.52 -13.28
N ALA A 33 -33.22 8.67 -14.47
CA ALA A 33 -33.96 8.88 -15.72
C ALA A 33 -34.65 7.60 -16.24
N GLY A 34 -34.17 6.41 -15.84
CA GLY A 34 -34.86 5.13 -16.08
C GLY A 34 -34.54 4.46 -17.42
N ASP A 35 -33.46 4.86 -18.10
CA ASP A 35 -33.08 4.30 -19.40
C ASP A 35 -32.09 3.13 -19.25
N ALA A 36 -32.59 1.91 -19.43
CA ALA A 36 -31.85 0.67 -19.09
C ALA A 36 -30.62 0.43 -19.98
N ASP A 37 -30.72 0.72 -21.28
CA ASP A 37 -29.64 0.49 -22.24
C ASP A 37 -28.50 1.51 -22.05
N ALA A 38 -28.85 2.78 -21.81
CA ALA A 38 -27.88 3.84 -21.51
C ALA A 38 -27.16 3.61 -20.17
N VAL A 39 -27.85 3.05 -19.18
CA VAL A 39 -27.23 2.69 -17.87
C VAL A 39 -26.21 1.57 -18.04
N ALA A 40 -26.51 0.54 -18.84
CA ALA A 40 -25.58 -0.58 -19.06
C ALA A 40 -24.27 -0.13 -19.71
N GLU A 41 -24.35 0.70 -20.76
CA GLU A 41 -23.17 1.24 -21.44
C GLU A 41 -22.34 2.15 -20.50
N ALA A 42 -23.00 3.00 -19.72
CA ALA A 42 -22.33 3.90 -18.79
C ALA A 42 -21.64 3.16 -17.62
N VAL A 43 -22.21 2.05 -17.16
CA VAL A 43 -21.59 1.17 -16.14
C VAL A 43 -20.39 0.42 -16.71
N ALA A 44 -20.45 -0.07 -17.95
CA ALA A 44 -19.31 -0.70 -18.61
C ALA A 44 -18.12 0.27 -18.74
N LYS A 45 -18.38 1.52 -19.13
CA LYS A 45 -17.35 2.59 -19.17
C LYS A 45 -16.77 2.88 -17.78
N LEU A 46 -17.62 2.94 -16.74
CA LEU A 46 -17.16 3.14 -15.36
C LEU A 46 -16.27 1.98 -14.88
N GLN A 47 -16.61 0.74 -15.24
CA GLN A 47 -15.86 -0.44 -14.84
C GLN A 47 -14.49 -0.49 -15.52
N ALA A 48 -14.41 -0.14 -16.81
CA ALA A 48 -13.14 -0.01 -17.53
C ALA A 48 -12.22 1.05 -16.90
N LEU A 49 -12.75 2.24 -16.56
CA LEU A 49 -11.97 3.30 -15.92
C LEU A 49 -11.44 2.88 -14.54
N LYS A 50 -12.22 2.14 -13.75
CA LYS A 50 -11.80 1.61 -12.45
C LYS A 50 -10.68 0.56 -12.55
N ILE A 51 -10.73 -0.29 -13.58
CA ILE A 51 -9.67 -1.30 -13.80
C ILE A 51 -8.36 -0.59 -14.14
N ASN A 52 -8.40 0.39 -15.05
CA ASN A 52 -7.21 1.17 -15.44
C ASN A 52 -6.61 1.93 -14.25
N ALA A 53 -7.44 2.52 -13.38
CA ALA A 53 -6.96 3.20 -12.18
C ALA A 53 -6.36 2.24 -11.15
N ALA A 54 -6.91 1.03 -11.02
CA ALA A 54 -6.36 0.02 -10.13
C ALA A 54 -5.00 -0.53 -10.62
N GLU A 55 -4.82 -0.69 -11.94
CA GLU A 55 -3.55 -1.09 -12.52
C GLU A 55 -2.47 -0.01 -12.36
N MET A 56 -2.81 1.24 -12.65
CA MET A 56 -1.91 2.39 -12.45
C MET A 56 -1.60 2.66 -10.98
N GLY A 57 -2.56 2.38 -10.08
CA GLY A 57 -2.34 2.41 -8.64
C GLY A 57 -1.30 1.39 -8.17
N LYS A 58 -1.27 0.19 -8.77
CA LYS A 58 -0.26 -0.84 -8.42
C LYS A 58 1.15 -0.42 -8.81
N SER A 59 1.33 0.33 -9.90
CA SER A 59 2.65 0.89 -10.26
C SER A 59 3.12 2.01 -9.34
N LEU A 60 2.19 2.65 -8.61
CA LEU A 60 2.47 3.71 -7.63
C LEU A 60 2.65 3.20 -6.21
N VAL A 61 2.19 1.99 -5.90
CA VAL A 61 2.57 1.28 -4.68
C VAL A 61 4.05 0.97 -4.84
N SER A 62 4.84 1.91 -4.31
CA SER A 62 6.29 1.92 -4.23
C SER A 62 6.89 0.53 -4.11
N ASP A 63 8.01 0.31 -4.81
CA ASP A 63 9.06 -0.67 -4.46
C ASP A 63 9.66 -0.35 -3.07
N GLU A 64 8.83 0.00 -2.07
CA GLU A 64 9.28 -0.01 -0.69
C GLU A 64 9.65 -1.46 -0.40
N PRO A 65 10.90 -1.71 0.03
CA PRO A 65 11.33 -3.06 0.30
C PRO A 65 10.39 -3.64 1.35
N GLU A 66 9.71 -4.73 0.99
CA GLU A 66 8.85 -5.46 1.92
C GLU A 66 9.66 -5.74 3.18
N PHE A 67 9.19 -5.22 4.33
CA PHE A 67 9.92 -5.36 5.57
C PHE A 67 9.93 -6.83 6.00
N ASN A 68 11.06 -7.49 5.78
CA ASN A 68 11.24 -8.87 6.18
C ASN A 68 11.48 -8.94 7.69
N ARG A 69 10.38 -8.99 8.44
CA ARG A 69 10.39 -9.08 9.91
C ARG A 69 11.22 -10.26 10.43
N LYS A 70 11.16 -11.41 9.77
CA LYS A 70 11.93 -12.61 10.17
C LYS A 70 13.43 -12.36 10.08
N ALA A 71 13.90 -11.82 8.96
CA ALA A 71 15.31 -11.50 8.76
C ALA A 71 15.79 -10.41 9.71
N PHE A 72 14.93 -9.41 9.99
CA PHE A 72 15.20 -8.38 10.97
C PHE A 72 15.35 -8.96 12.39
N ASP A 73 14.38 -9.75 12.85
CA ASP A 73 14.39 -10.37 14.19
C ASP A 73 15.64 -11.24 14.39
N GLU A 74 16.02 -12.04 13.38
CA GLU A 74 17.24 -12.85 13.40
C GLU A 74 18.51 -11.98 13.48
N LEU A 75 18.57 -10.88 12.73
CA LEU A 75 19.71 -9.98 12.71
C LEU A 75 19.88 -9.27 14.06
N VAL A 76 18.80 -8.76 14.64
CA VAL A 76 18.77 -8.03 15.92
C VAL A 76 19.29 -8.91 17.06
N LEU A 77 18.85 -10.18 17.12
CA LEU A 77 19.33 -11.16 18.10
C LEU A 77 20.80 -11.52 17.86
N ARG A 78 21.17 -11.88 16.61
CA ARG A 78 22.54 -12.31 16.27
C ARG A 78 23.58 -11.20 16.48
N LYS A 79 23.19 -9.95 16.33
CA LYS A 79 24.05 -8.78 16.56
C LYS A 79 23.93 -8.22 17.98
N MET A 80 23.22 -8.92 18.87
CA MET A 80 23.03 -8.54 20.28
C MET A 80 22.57 -7.10 20.43
N PHE A 81 21.63 -6.66 19.58
CA PHE A 81 20.91 -5.41 19.86
C PHE A 81 19.94 -5.63 21.02
N VAL A 82 19.20 -6.74 20.99
CA VAL A 82 18.27 -7.13 22.04
C VAL A 82 18.47 -8.61 22.33
N VAL A 83 18.42 -8.99 23.61
CA VAL A 83 18.54 -10.38 24.08
C VAL A 83 17.40 -10.63 25.08
N PRO A 84 16.75 -11.81 25.08
CA PRO A 84 15.77 -12.15 26.12
C PRO A 84 16.43 -12.12 27.52
N SER A 85 15.86 -11.37 28.47
CA SER A 85 16.42 -11.34 29.82
C SER A 85 16.35 -12.73 30.45
N PHE A 86 17.41 -13.12 31.16
CA PHE A 86 17.54 -14.45 31.77
C PHE A 86 17.50 -15.62 30.76
N GLU A 87 18.03 -15.44 29.55
CA GLU A 87 18.02 -16.47 28.48
C GLU A 87 18.52 -17.85 28.95
N ILE A 88 19.63 -17.88 29.72
CA ILE A 88 20.19 -19.13 30.27
C ILE A 88 19.27 -19.83 31.30
N HIS A 89 18.24 -19.13 31.79
CA HIS A 89 17.22 -19.64 32.70
C HIS A 89 15.86 -19.84 32.01
N GLY A 90 15.82 -19.86 30.67
CA GLY A 90 14.59 -20.06 29.90
C GLY A 90 13.86 -18.76 29.53
N GLY A 91 14.40 -17.60 29.90
CA GLY A 91 13.88 -16.30 29.51
C GLY A 91 12.58 -15.88 30.22
N VAL A 92 12.33 -14.56 30.29
CA VAL A 92 11.08 -14.01 30.81
C VAL A 92 10.37 -13.21 29.72
N LYS A 93 9.11 -13.56 29.43
CA LYS A 93 8.32 -12.85 28.41
C LYS A 93 8.17 -11.38 28.78
N GLY A 94 8.51 -10.51 27.82
CA GLY A 94 8.41 -9.06 27.97
C GLY A 94 9.61 -8.40 28.66
N LEU A 95 10.61 -9.17 29.12
CA LEU A 95 11.87 -8.63 29.62
C LEU A 95 13.00 -8.89 28.62
N PHE A 96 13.75 -7.83 28.31
CA PHE A 96 14.86 -7.88 27.36
C PHE A 96 16.06 -7.08 27.87
N ASP A 97 17.24 -7.65 27.65
CA ASP A 97 18.53 -7.02 27.90
C ASP A 97 19.01 -6.36 26.61
N LEU A 98 19.47 -5.11 26.70
CA LEU A 98 20.08 -4.41 25.58
C LEU A 98 21.57 -4.75 25.53
N GLY A 99 22.04 -5.22 24.37
CA GLY A 99 23.47 -5.45 24.20
C GLY A 99 24.24 -4.16 23.85
N PRO A 100 25.57 -4.26 23.65
CA PRO A 100 26.44 -3.09 23.54
C PRO A 100 26.04 -2.07 22.46
N PRO A 101 25.63 -2.49 21.24
CA PRO A 101 25.18 -1.55 20.22
C PRO A 101 23.90 -0.80 20.65
N ALA A 102 22.92 -1.51 21.20
CA ALA A 102 21.64 -0.91 21.57
C ALA A 102 21.75 -0.01 22.81
N CYS A 103 22.60 -0.35 23.78
CA CYS A 103 22.91 0.53 24.91
C CYS A 103 23.55 1.85 24.48
N SER A 104 24.28 1.86 23.37
CA SER A 104 24.90 3.07 22.83
C SER A 104 23.92 3.94 22.03
N LEU A 105 22.86 3.33 21.49
CA LEU A 105 21.78 4.02 20.78
C LEU A 105 20.75 4.64 21.72
N LYS A 106 20.59 4.09 22.92
CA LYS A 106 19.58 4.49 23.90
C LYS A 106 19.97 5.78 24.63
#